data_AF-A0A6P0U2W8-F1
#
_entry.id   AF-A0A6P0U2W8-F1
#
_cell.length_a   1.000
_cell.length_b   1.000
_cell.length_c   1.000
_cell.angle_alpha   90.00
_cell.angle_beta   90.00
_cell.angle_gamma   90.00
#
_symmetry.space_group_name_H-M   'P 1'
#
loop_
_entity.id
_entity.type
_entity.pdbx_description
1 polymer ?
#
loop_
_entity_poly.entity_id
_entity_poly.type
_entity_poly.pdbx_seq_one_letter_code
_entity_poly.pdbx_strand_id
1 'polypeptide(L)' 'MDLAHKLLLDTNKAIVEIAYECGYGQSAHFITAFKRKYGITPKEFRRRA' A
#
# COMPACT_ATOMS: atom_id res chain seq x y z
N MET A 1 6.95 -2.14 5.42
CA MET A 1 6.53 -1.11 4.42
C MET A 1 7.26 -1.27 3.10
N ASP A 2 8.50 -1.77 3.09
CA ASP A 2 9.21 -2.14 1.86
C ASP A 2 8.48 -3.20 1.02
N LEU A 3 7.87 -4.21 1.68
CA LEU A 3 7.01 -5.18 0.99
C LEU A 3 5.83 -4.51 0.27
N ALA A 4 5.16 -3.56 0.94
CA ALA A 4 4.05 -2.81 0.36
C ALA A 4 4.49 -2.03 -0.89
N HIS A 5 5.66 -1.39 -0.82
CA HIS A 5 6.24 -0.63 -1.92
C HIS A 5 6.50 -1.54 -3.12
N LYS A 6 7.12 -2.70 -2.91
CA LYS A 6 7.38 -3.68 -3.97
C LYS A 6 6.07 -4.21 -4.56
N LEU A 7 5.11 -4.61 -3.73
CA LEU A 7 3.82 -5.12 -4.20
C LEU A 7 3.03 -4.09 -5.01
N LEU A 8 3.12 -2.80 -4.66
CA LEU A 8 2.48 -1.72 -5.40
C LEU A 8 3.11 -1.46 -6.78
N LEU A 9 4.40 -1.79 -6.97
CA LEU A 9 5.13 -1.61 -8.23
C LEU A 9 5.09 -2.85 -9.12
N ASP A 10 5.39 -4.02 -8.55
CA ASP A 10 5.52 -5.27 -9.28
C ASP A 10 4.18 -5.95 -9.57
N THR A 11 3.10 -5.56 -8.88
CA THR A 11 1.82 -6.26 -8.97
C THR A 11 0.64 -5.32 -9.15
N ASN A 12 -0.43 -5.85 -9.75
CA ASN A 12 -1.71 -5.14 -9.87
C ASN A 12 -2.72 -5.57 -8.78
N LYS A 13 -2.24 -6.17 -7.68
CA LYS A 13 -3.07 -6.63 -6.56
C LYS A 13 -3.91 -5.48 -6.01
N ALA A 14 -5.07 -5.83 -5.46
CA ALA A 14 -5.91 -4.86 -4.81
C ALA A 14 -5.21 -4.31 -3.56
N ILE A 15 -5.39 -3.02 -3.27
CA ILE A 15 -4.79 -2.36 -2.09
C ILE A 15 -5.15 -3.09 -0.78
N VAL A 16 -6.34 -3.71 -0.75
CA VAL A 16 -6.79 -4.53 0.39
C VAL A 16 -5.94 -5.79 0.56
N GLU A 17 -5.58 -6.49 -0.51
CA GLU A 17 -4.72 -7.67 -0.45
C GLU A 17 -3.30 -7.29 -0.02
N ILE A 18 -2.76 -6.21 -0.59
CA ILE A 18 -1.45 -5.68 -0.20
C ILE A 18 -1.44 -5.31 1.28
N ALA A 19 -2.53 -4.73 1.79
CA ALA A 19 -2.67 -4.43 3.22
C ALA A 19 -2.59 -5.69 4.07
N TYR A 20 -3.34 -6.74 3.71
CA TYR A 20 -3.31 -8.04 4.41
C TYR A 20 -1.92 -8.69 4.35
N GLU A 21 -1.27 -8.72 3.18
CA GLU A 21 0.09 -9.24 3.03
C GLU A 21 1.13 -8.45 3.82
N CYS A 22 0.89 -7.16 4.05
CA CYS A 22 1.72 -6.32 4.90
C CYS A 22 1.41 -6.45 6.40
N GLY A 23 0.51 -7.36 6.79
CA GLY A 23 0.12 -7.61 8.18
C GLY A 23 -0.95 -6.66 8.72
N TYR A 24 -1.63 -5.90 7.86
CA TYR A 24 -2.75 -5.06 8.27
C TYR A 24 -4.07 -5.81 8.11
N GLY A 25 -4.80 -5.97 9.21
CA GLY A 25 -6.16 -6.54 9.17
C GLY A 25 -7.21 -5.63 8.52
N GLN A 26 -6.89 -4.37 8.24
CA GLN A 26 -7.78 -3.43 7.58
C GLN A 26 -7.03 -2.53 6.61
N SER A 27 -7.57 -2.38 5.39
CA SER A 27 -7.01 -1.54 4.33
C SER A 27 -6.93 -0.06 4.72
N ALA A 28 -7.88 0.45 5.50
CA ALA A 28 -7.88 1.84 5.97
C ALA A 28 -6.68 2.18 6.88
N HIS A 29 -6.30 1.24 7.77
CA HIS A 29 -5.13 1.40 8.64
C HIS A 29 -3.84 1.41 7.82
N PHE A 30 -3.74 0.49 6.85
CA PHE A 30 -2.62 0.46 5.92
C PHE A 30 -2.51 1.76 5.11
N ILE A 31 -3.61 2.24 4.51
CA ILE A 31 -3.61 3.48 3.71
C ILE A 31 -3.17 4.67 4.56
N THR A 32 -3.67 4.77 5.80
CA THR A 32 -3.30 5.85 6.72
C THR A 32 -1.82 5.78 7.11
N ALA A 33 -1.32 4.59 7.47
CA ALA A 33 0.08 4.38 7.81
C ALA A 33 1.01 4.64 6.63
N PHE A 34 0.64 4.18 5.43
CA PHE A 34 1.38 4.40 4.20
C PHE A 34 1.42 5.89 3.84
N LYS A 35 0.27 6.58 3.90
CA LYS A 35 0.21 8.04 3.66
C LYS A 35 1.03 8.82 4.69
N ARG A 36 1.03 8.43 5.96
CA ARG A 36 1.90 9.06 6.98
C ARG A 36 3.38 8.85 6.69
N LYS A 37 3.77 7.68 6.16
CA LYS A 37 5.17 7.36 5.86
C LYS A 37 5.68 7.97 4.54
N TYR A 38 4.87 7.95 3.48
CA TYR A 38 5.27 8.33 2.11
C TYR A 38 4.62 9.64 1.63
N GLY A 39 3.75 10.27 2.41
CA GLY A 39 3.04 11.51 2.06
C GLY A 39 1.86 11.33 1.09
N ILE A 40 1.79 10.21 0.37
CA ILE A 40 0.74 9.90 -0.61
C ILE A 40 0.06 8.56 -0.34
N THR A 41 -1.14 8.35 -0.88
CA THR A 41 -1.85 7.07 -0.70
C THR A 41 -1.23 5.95 -1.53
N PRO A 42 -1.38 4.67 -1.13
CA PRO A 42 -0.92 3.52 -1.93
C PRO A 42 -1.44 3.54 -3.37
N LYS A 43 -2.71 3.93 -3.55
CA LYS A 43 -3.35 4.04 -4.87
C LYS A 43 -2.71 5.13 -5.73
N GLU A 44 -2.43 6.28 -5.13
CA GLU A 44 -1.75 7.38 -5.82
C GLU A 44 -0.30 7.02 -6.15
N PHE A 45 0.38 6.35 -5.22
CA PHE A 45 1.74 5.83 -5.42
C PHE A 45 1.78 4.90 -6.64
N ARG A 46 0.86 3.92 -6.72
CA ARG A 46 0.74 3.02 -7.87
C ARG A 46 0.44 3.73 -9.20
N ARG A 47 -0.27 4.86 -9.16
CA ARG A 47 -0.58 5.63 -10.37
C ARG A 47 0.62 6.44 -10.89
N ARG A 48 1.57 6.77 -10.01
CA ARG A 48 2.75 7.60 -10.33
C ARG A 48 3.98 6.78 -10.74
N ALA A 49 4.00 5.50 -10.39
CA ALA A 49 4.97 4.53 -10.86
C ALA A 49 4.63 4.06 -12.27
#